data_AF-A0A6G4XVU5-F1
#
_entry.id   AF-A0A6G4XVU5-F1
#
_cell.length_a   1.000
_cell.length_b   1.000
_cell.length_c   1.000
_cell.angle_alpha   90.00
_cell.angle_beta   90.00
_cell.angle_gamma   90.00
#
_symmetry.space_group_name_H-M   'P 1'
#
loop_
_entity.id
_entity.type
_entity.pdbx_description
1 polymer ?
#
loop_
_entity_poly.entity_id
_entity_poly.type
_entity_poly.pdbx_seq_one_letter_code
_entity_poly.pdbx_strand_id
1 'polypeptide(L)'
;MTRKQIEGQSLDELQVSLTSVNHAIENPNGFGVVRVKMTAEAGMVVVRNEAEAHFEMGILPILLERKALILERISALRPTEQVQDIREEVAKVVTDENIRDHLLKILDDRAAKERDLSTRIEKETEKNSALLWEVTHLKEISVGKIQHRLDNLEESTRRLESEKVSKFEAVTITFTILGAMGGLAALVLGLIRWTTG
;
A
#
# COMPACT_ATOMS: atom_id res chain seq x y z
N MET A 1 -1.66 8.83 -21.23
CA MET A 1 -0.61 9.75 -20.72
C MET A 1 0.26 9.03 -19.71
N THR A 2 1.52 8.83 -20.08
CA THR A 2 2.60 8.35 -19.21
C THR A 2 3.33 9.53 -18.57
N ARG A 3 4.11 9.31 -17.50
CA ARG A 3 4.93 10.35 -16.84
C ARG A 3 5.81 11.12 -17.84
N LYS A 4 6.48 10.42 -18.76
CA LYS A 4 7.31 11.03 -19.82
C LYS A 4 6.54 11.99 -20.73
N GLN A 5 5.25 11.70 -20.98
CA GLN A 5 4.42 12.59 -21.80
C GLN A 5 4.03 13.87 -21.04
N ILE A 6 3.89 13.81 -19.71
CA ILE A 6 3.62 14.99 -18.86
C ILE A 6 4.88 15.87 -18.75
N GLU A 7 6.05 15.26 -18.60
CA GLU A 7 7.32 15.98 -18.47
C GLU A 7 7.65 16.85 -19.69
N GLY A 8 7.28 16.38 -20.89
CA GLY A 8 7.53 17.07 -22.16
C GLY A 8 6.52 18.15 -22.55
N GLN A 9 5.43 18.33 -21.78
CA GLN A 9 4.40 19.32 -22.10
C GLN A 9 4.75 20.73 -21.62
N SER A 10 4.29 21.74 -22.36
CA SER A 10 4.32 23.16 -21.94
C SER A 10 3.29 23.47 -20.85
N LEU A 11 3.37 24.65 -20.21
CA LEU A 11 2.40 25.03 -19.18
C LEU A 11 0.96 25.05 -19.72
N ASP A 12 0.75 25.60 -20.92
CA ASP A 12 -0.56 25.66 -21.56
C ASP A 12 -1.12 24.26 -21.85
N GLU A 13 -0.29 23.36 -22.38
CA GLU A 13 -0.67 21.97 -22.64
C GLU A 13 -1.00 21.22 -21.35
N LEU A 14 -0.28 21.51 -20.25
CA LEU A 14 -0.54 20.94 -18.94
C LEU A 14 -1.85 21.46 -18.34
N GLN A 15 -2.21 22.73 -18.55
CA GLN A 15 -3.49 23.28 -18.11
C GLN A 15 -4.67 22.64 -18.84
N VAL A 16 -4.54 22.44 -20.14
CA VAL A 16 -5.53 21.70 -20.94
C VAL A 16 -5.63 20.25 -20.47
N SER A 17 -4.48 19.60 -20.25
CA SER A 17 -4.42 18.22 -19.75
C SER A 17 -5.04 18.08 -18.36
N LEU A 18 -4.79 19.05 -17.46
CA LEU A 18 -5.37 19.09 -16.11
C LEU A 18 -6.90 19.23 -16.18
N THR A 19 -7.40 20.07 -17.08
CA THR A 19 -8.84 20.27 -17.29
C THR A 19 -9.50 18.98 -17.77
N SER A 20 -8.89 18.29 -18.73
CA SER A 20 -9.37 16.99 -19.22
C SER A 20 -9.37 15.91 -18.12
N VAL A 21 -8.31 15.85 -17.31
CA VAL A 21 -8.23 14.91 -16.18
C VAL A 21 -9.27 15.23 -15.11
N ASN A 22 -9.50 16.51 -14.79
CA ASN A 22 -10.55 16.91 -13.85
C ASN A 22 -11.93 16.48 -14.34
N HIS A 23 -12.23 16.68 -15.62
CA HIS A 23 -13.50 16.24 -16.21
C HIS A 23 -13.70 14.72 -16.13
N ALA A 24 -12.63 13.95 -16.32
CA ALA A 24 -12.64 12.49 -16.15
C ALA A 24 -12.81 12.06 -14.67
N ILE A 25 -12.25 12.82 -13.72
CA ILE A 25 -12.42 12.58 -12.27
C ILE A 25 -13.86 12.87 -11.83
N GLU A 26 -14.50 13.88 -12.41
CA GLU A 26 -15.91 14.23 -12.16
C GLU A 26 -16.87 13.17 -12.73
N ASN A 27 -16.44 12.46 -13.78
CA ASN A 27 -17.25 11.46 -14.49
C ASN A 27 -16.57 10.07 -14.52
N PRO A 28 -16.24 9.47 -13.37
CA PRO A 28 -15.43 8.24 -13.31
C PRO A 28 -16.21 7.01 -13.82
N ASN A 29 -17.56 7.06 -13.77
CA ASN A 29 -18.44 5.96 -14.15
C ASN A 29 -18.39 5.63 -15.65
N GLY A 30 -17.85 6.53 -16.49
CA GLY A 30 -17.70 6.30 -17.94
C GLY A 30 -16.58 5.33 -18.32
N PHE A 31 -15.70 4.95 -17.38
CA PHE A 31 -14.48 4.17 -17.68
C PHE A 31 -14.59 2.67 -17.36
N GLY A 32 -15.65 2.21 -16.69
CA GLY A 32 -15.78 0.84 -16.21
C GLY A 32 -14.87 0.52 -15.02
N VAL A 33 -14.91 -0.73 -14.55
CA VAL A 33 -14.07 -1.22 -13.43
C VAL A 33 -13.00 -2.19 -13.96
N VAL A 34 -11.76 -2.03 -13.47
CA VAL A 34 -10.68 -2.97 -13.75
C VAL A 34 -10.70 -4.04 -12.66
N ARG A 35 -10.85 -5.30 -13.06
CA ARG A 35 -10.79 -6.45 -12.15
C ARG A 35 -9.40 -7.06 -12.19
N VAL A 36 -8.70 -7.01 -11.07
CA VAL A 36 -7.34 -7.56 -10.94
C VAL A 36 -7.43 -8.90 -10.21
N LYS A 37 -6.93 -9.97 -10.86
CA LYS A 37 -6.75 -11.29 -10.23
C LYS A 37 -5.35 -11.33 -9.60
N MET A 38 -5.26 -11.47 -8.28
CA MET A 38 -3.98 -11.78 -7.62
C MET A 38 -3.73 -13.29 -7.74
N THR A 39 -2.76 -13.69 -8.56
CA THR A 39 -2.23 -15.06 -8.58
C THR A 39 -1.02 -15.16 -7.65
N ALA A 40 -0.81 -16.31 -7.01
CA ALA A 40 0.29 -16.54 -6.07
C ALA A 40 1.71 -16.39 -6.70
N GLU A 41 1.77 -16.36 -8.04
CA GLU A 41 2.94 -15.92 -8.79
C GLU A 41 2.70 -14.48 -9.28
N ALA A 42 3.61 -13.57 -8.93
CA ALA A 42 3.51 -12.13 -9.10
C ALA A 42 3.35 -11.67 -10.56
N GLY A 43 2.11 -11.71 -11.09
CA GLY A 43 1.77 -11.22 -12.42
C GLY A 43 0.36 -10.64 -12.47
N MET A 44 0.24 -9.39 -12.93
CA MET A 44 -1.04 -8.73 -13.13
C MET A 44 -1.70 -9.24 -14.42
N VAL A 45 -2.71 -10.09 -14.30
CA VAL A 45 -3.51 -10.57 -15.45
C VAL A 45 -4.90 -9.90 -15.42
N VAL A 46 -5.25 -9.22 -16.51
CA VAL A 46 -6.59 -8.63 -16.70
C VAL A 46 -7.55 -9.75 -17.11
N VAL A 47 -8.47 -10.14 -16.24
CA VAL A 47 -9.42 -11.25 -16.50
C VAL A 47 -10.86 -10.73 -16.56
N ARG A 48 -11.57 -11.03 -17.65
CA ARG A 48 -13.02 -10.89 -17.78
C ARG A 48 -13.66 -12.24 -17.43
N ASN A 49 -14.37 -12.31 -16.30
CA ASN A 49 -15.18 -13.44 -15.82
C ASN A 49 -14.42 -14.68 -15.29
N GLU A 50 -14.39 -14.85 -13.97
CA GLU A 50 -15.29 -15.74 -13.19
C GLU A 50 -14.92 -15.66 -11.70
N ALA A 51 -15.89 -15.97 -10.84
CA ALA A 51 -15.92 -15.66 -9.41
C ALA A 51 -14.75 -16.26 -8.60
N GLU A 52 -13.79 -15.41 -8.19
CA GLU A 52 -12.77 -15.70 -7.17
C GLU A 52 -12.14 -14.36 -6.78
N ALA A 53 -12.14 -14.01 -5.49
CA ALA A 53 -11.67 -12.76 -4.86
C ALA A 53 -11.06 -11.70 -5.80
N HIS A 54 -11.91 -10.88 -6.42
CA HIS A 54 -11.51 -9.81 -7.33
C HIS A 54 -11.33 -8.51 -6.55
N PHE A 55 -10.16 -7.87 -6.67
CA PHE A 55 -10.05 -6.45 -6.34
C PHE A 55 -10.59 -5.65 -7.52
N GLU A 56 -11.74 -5.00 -7.33
CA GLU A 56 -12.29 -4.05 -8.29
C GLU A 56 -11.63 -2.69 -8.07
N MET A 57 -10.70 -2.32 -8.95
CA MET A 57 -10.08 -1.00 -8.93
C MET A 57 -10.78 -0.13 -9.98
N GLY A 58 -11.48 0.91 -9.52
CA GLY A 58 -12.04 1.93 -10.42
C GLY A 58 -10.92 2.73 -11.10
N ILE A 59 -11.26 3.50 -12.14
CA ILE A 59 -10.28 4.36 -12.85
C ILE A 59 -9.75 5.51 -11.98
N LEU A 60 -10.44 5.85 -10.90
CA LEU A 60 -10.21 7.05 -10.09
C LEU A 60 -8.80 7.14 -9.50
N PRO A 61 -8.20 6.10 -8.89
CA PRO A 61 -6.82 6.16 -8.39
C PRO A 61 -5.81 6.54 -9.49
N ILE A 62 -5.99 5.99 -10.70
CA ILE A 62 -5.13 6.29 -11.86
C ILE A 62 -5.29 7.75 -12.31
N LEU A 63 -6.51 8.29 -12.29
CA LEU A 63 -6.76 9.69 -12.64
C LEU A 63 -6.19 10.65 -11.60
N LEU A 64 -6.29 10.31 -10.32
CA LEU A 64 -5.71 11.11 -9.23
C LEU A 64 -4.19 11.12 -9.28
N GLU A 65 -3.56 9.98 -9.54
CA GLU A 65 -2.11 9.89 -9.75
C GLU A 65 -1.68 10.75 -10.94
N ARG A 66 -2.41 10.67 -12.07
CA ARG A 66 -2.14 11.52 -13.23
C ARG A 66 -2.31 13.01 -12.91
N LYS A 67 -3.35 13.39 -12.16
CA LYS A 67 -3.57 14.78 -11.73
C LYS A 67 -2.42 15.28 -10.87
N ALA A 68 -1.93 14.46 -9.94
CA ALA A 68 -0.79 14.81 -9.09
C ALA A 68 0.46 15.11 -9.92
N LEU A 69 0.80 14.25 -10.89
CA LEU A 69 1.94 14.45 -11.79
C LEU A 69 1.83 15.72 -12.64
N ILE A 70 0.63 16.05 -13.15
CA ILE A 70 0.40 17.28 -13.92
C ILE A 70 0.59 18.52 -13.03
N LEU A 71 0.04 18.51 -11.81
CA LEU A 71 0.18 19.61 -10.87
C LEU A 71 1.63 19.83 -10.42
N GLU A 72 2.35 18.74 -10.17
CA GLU A 72 3.79 18.75 -9.88
C GLU A 72 4.56 19.43 -11.00
N ARG A 73 4.32 19.04 -12.26
CA ARG A 73 4.99 19.64 -13.42
C ARG A 73 4.63 21.12 -13.60
N ILE A 74 3.36 21.49 -13.45
CA ILE A 74 2.91 22.89 -13.48
C ILE A 74 3.64 23.70 -12.41
N SER A 75 3.76 23.17 -11.20
CA SER A 75 4.43 23.86 -10.09
C SER A 75 5.92 24.08 -10.35
N ALA A 76 6.57 23.18 -11.09
CA ALA A 76 7.97 23.33 -11.49
C ALA A 76 8.18 24.36 -12.61
N LEU A 77 7.23 24.47 -13.56
CA LEU A 77 7.34 25.37 -14.71
C LEU A 77 6.90 26.80 -14.42
N ARG A 78 5.82 26.98 -13.64
CA ARG A 78 5.17 28.28 -13.42
C ARG A 78 6.11 29.38 -12.89
N PRO A 79 7.01 29.15 -11.91
CA PRO A 79 7.92 30.19 -11.44
C PRO A 79 8.86 30.69 -12.54
N THR A 80 9.26 29.81 -13.46
CA THR A 80 10.19 30.16 -14.53
C THR A 80 9.52 31.04 -15.59
N GLU A 81 8.30 30.71 -16.00
CA GLU A 81 7.50 31.56 -16.91
C GLU A 81 7.14 32.90 -16.26
N GLN A 82 6.70 32.92 -15.00
CA GLN A 82 6.37 34.17 -14.31
C GLN A 82 7.55 35.15 -14.24
N VAL A 83 8.77 34.65 -14.00
CA VAL A 83 9.97 35.49 -14.01
C VAL A 83 10.27 36.01 -15.42
N GLN A 84 10.03 35.20 -16.47
CA GLN A 84 10.19 35.63 -17.86
C GLN A 84 9.16 36.71 -18.24
N ASP A 85 7.88 36.51 -17.90
CA ASP A 85 6.82 37.49 -18.16
C ASP A 85 7.13 38.84 -17.51
N ILE A 86 7.52 38.82 -16.22
CA ILE A 86 7.88 40.05 -15.50
C ILE A 86 9.13 40.70 -16.11
N ARG A 87 10.11 39.91 -16.57
CA ARG A 87 11.29 40.43 -17.26
C ARG A 87 10.93 41.13 -18.56
N GLU A 88 10.03 40.55 -19.36
CA GLU A 88 9.54 41.17 -20.60
C GLU A 88 8.75 42.45 -20.32
N GLU A 89 7.90 42.46 -19.29
CA GLU A 89 7.18 43.66 -18.87
C GLU A 89 8.13 44.77 -18.40
N VAL A 90 9.14 44.45 -17.58
CA VAL A 90 10.15 45.41 -17.13
C VAL A 90 10.92 45.99 -18.32
N ALA A 91 11.32 45.15 -19.28
CA ALA A 91 12.01 45.60 -20.48
C ALA A 91 11.16 46.52 -21.37
N LYS A 92 9.84 46.30 -21.39
CA LYS A 92 8.89 47.05 -22.20
C LYS A 92 8.44 48.37 -21.55
N VAL A 93 8.25 48.38 -20.24
CA VAL A 93 7.64 49.50 -19.50
C VAL A 93 8.68 50.46 -18.92
N VAL A 94 9.88 49.97 -18.57
CA VAL A 94 10.90 50.79 -17.89
C VAL A 94 11.86 51.41 -18.92
N THR A 95 11.73 52.72 -19.11
CA THR A 95 12.55 53.51 -20.04
C THR A 95 13.91 53.92 -19.49
N ASP A 96 14.05 54.04 -18.16
CA ASP A 96 15.32 54.34 -17.50
C ASP A 96 16.20 53.09 -17.44
N GLU A 97 17.36 53.16 -18.08
CA GLU A 97 18.29 52.03 -18.22
C GLU A 97 18.89 51.57 -16.89
N ASN A 98 19.21 52.49 -15.98
CA ASN A 98 19.76 52.13 -14.66
C ASN A 98 18.70 51.44 -13.78
N ILE A 99 17.45 51.93 -13.82
CA ILE A 99 16.35 51.32 -13.07
C ILE A 99 16.00 49.95 -13.65
N ARG A 100 15.95 49.83 -14.98
CA ARG A 100 15.71 48.56 -15.69
C ARG A 100 16.76 47.52 -15.32
N ASP A 101 18.04 47.86 -15.42
CA ASP A 101 19.13 46.93 -15.11
C ASP A 101 19.12 46.51 -13.63
N HIS A 102 18.80 47.44 -12.72
CA HIS A 102 18.65 47.12 -11.31
C HIS A 102 17.50 46.14 -11.04
N LEU A 103 16.34 46.36 -11.66
CA LEU A 103 15.18 45.48 -11.53
C LEU A 103 15.43 44.09 -12.13
N LEU A 104 16.06 44.04 -13.31
CA LEU A 104 16.44 42.77 -13.95
C LEU A 104 17.42 41.97 -13.09
N LYS A 105 18.39 42.64 -12.45
CA LYS A 105 19.31 42.01 -11.52
C LYS A 105 18.61 41.45 -10.27
N ILE A 106 17.65 42.19 -9.70
CA ILE A 106 16.85 41.70 -8.57
C ILE A 106 16.03 40.46 -8.97
N LEU A 107 15.48 40.45 -10.18
CA LEU A 107 14.75 39.29 -10.71
C LEU A 107 15.66 38.08 -10.88
N ASP A 108 16.88 38.27 -11.39
CA ASP A 108 17.88 37.19 -11.50
C ASP A 108 18.27 36.62 -10.15
N ASP A 109 18.58 37.48 -9.18
CA ASP A 109 18.97 37.06 -7.83
C ASP A 109 17.84 36.29 -7.14
N ARG A 110 16.58 36.73 -7.30
CA ARG A 110 15.41 36.03 -6.76
C ARG A 110 15.17 34.69 -7.46
N ALA A 111 15.24 34.65 -8.79
CA ALA A 111 15.06 33.43 -9.55
C ALA A 111 16.14 32.38 -9.23
N ALA A 112 17.39 32.81 -9.04
CA ALA A 112 18.47 31.94 -8.60
C ALA A 112 18.21 31.36 -7.20
N LYS A 113 17.73 32.19 -6.26
CA LYS A 113 17.41 31.77 -4.90
C LYS A 113 16.24 30.79 -4.86
N GLU A 114 15.19 31.01 -5.66
CA GLU A 114 14.06 30.09 -5.76
C GLU A 114 14.45 28.74 -6.36
N ARG A 115 15.35 28.72 -7.36
CA ARG A 115 15.91 27.48 -7.91
C ARG A 115 16.71 26.69 -6.88
N ASP A 116 17.57 27.36 -6.09
CA ASP A 116 18.33 26.71 -5.02
C ASP A 116 17.39 26.12 -3.96
N LEU A 117 16.38 26.88 -3.52
CA LEU A 117 15.39 26.40 -2.56
C LEU A 117 14.60 25.20 -3.10
N SER A 118 14.17 25.25 -4.36
CA SER A 118 13.44 24.15 -5.00
C SER A 118 14.30 22.88 -5.07
N THR A 119 15.57 23.01 -5.45
CA THR A 119 16.53 21.89 -5.48
C THR A 119 16.74 21.28 -4.10
N ARG A 120 16.77 22.10 -3.04
CA ARG A 120 16.87 21.61 -1.66
C ARG A 120 15.60 20.88 -1.23
N ILE A 121 14.43 21.43 -1.56
CA ILE A 121 13.13 20.79 -1.26
C ILE A 121 13.06 19.43 -1.96
N GLU A 122 13.40 19.33 -3.24
CA GLU A 122 13.43 18.07 -3.98
C GLU A 122 14.31 17.02 -3.29
N LYS A 123 15.55 17.39 -2.92
CA LYS A 123 16.46 16.49 -2.20
C LYS A 123 15.88 16.02 -0.86
N GLU A 124 15.24 16.90 -0.10
CA GLU A 124 14.62 16.52 1.17
C GLU A 124 13.36 15.66 0.97
N THR A 125 12.57 15.91 -0.08
CA THR A 125 11.42 15.06 -0.43
C THR A 125 11.87 13.66 -0.86
N GLU A 126 12.95 13.55 -1.63
CA GLU A 126 13.53 12.26 -2.03
C GLU A 126 14.00 11.48 -0.81
N LYS A 127 14.76 12.12 0.09
CA LYS A 127 15.16 11.51 1.38
C LYS A 127 13.95 11.07 2.21
N ASN A 128 12.95 11.92 2.36
CA ASN A 128 11.73 11.59 3.12
C ASN A 128 10.97 10.42 2.49
N SER A 129 10.91 10.34 1.16
CA SER A 129 10.29 9.22 0.45
C SER A 129 11.07 7.92 0.63
N ALA A 130 12.40 7.97 0.63
CA ALA A 130 13.27 6.81 0.90
C ALA A 130 13.10 6.33 2.36
N LEU A 131 13.05 7.24 3.32
CA LEU A 131 12.78 6.93 4.72
C LEU A 131 11.40 6.31 4.90
N LEU A 132 10.37 6.82 4.22
CA LEU A 132 9.03 6.22 4.24
C LEU A 132 9.03 4.80 3.67
N TRP A 133 9.76 4.56 2.59
CA TRP A 133 9.92 3.22 2.03
C TRP A 133 10.60 2.27 3.04
N GLU A 134 11.66 2.73 3.70
CA GLU A 134 12.35 1.96 4.74
C GLU A 134 11.43 1.62 5.92
N VAL A 135 10.68 2.60 6.43
CA VAL A 135 9.70 2.38 7.52
C VAL A 135 8.62 1.40 7.09
N THR A 136 8.12 1.50 5.86
CA THR A 136 7.08 0.61 5.34
C THR A 136 7.61 -0.82 5.23
N HIS A 137 8.82 -0.99 4.70
CA HIS A 137 9.46 -2.29 4.57
C HIS A 137 9.80 -2.93 5.92
N LEU A 138 10.30 -2.13 6.88
CA LEU A 138 10.53 -2.59 8.26
C LEU A 138 9.23 -3.00 8.95
N LYS A 139 8.13 -2.31 8.67
CA LYS A 139 6.81 -2.67 9.18
C LYS A 139 6.33 -3.99 8.59
N GLU A 140 6.47 -4.20 7.29
CA GLU A 140 6.13 -5.47 6.63
C GLU A 140 6.96 -6.64 7.17
N ILE A 141 8.28 -6.46 7.32
CA ILE A 141 9.17 -7.48 7.90
C ILE A 141 8.75 -7.80 9.34
N SER A 142 8.47 -6.77 10.14
CA SER A 142 8.06 -6.92 11.54
C SER A 142 6.71 -7.62 11.66
N VAL A 143 5.73 -7.25 10.83
CA VAL A 143 4.41 -7.90 10.78
C VAL A 143 4.55 -9.35 10.35
N GLY A 144 5.33 -9.64 9.31
CA GLY A 144 5.59 -11.02 8.87
C GLY A 144 6.23 -11.88 9.97
N LYS A 145 7.20 -11.34 10.72
CA LYS A 145 7.80 -12.03 11.88
C LYS A 145 6.78 -12.28 13.00
N ILE A 146 5.89 -11.33 13.26
CA ILE A 146 4.83 -11.48 14.28
C ILE A 146 3.81 -12.53 13.84
N GLN A 147 3.40 -12.51 12.56
CA GLN A 147 2.49 -13.50 11.97
C GLN A 147 3.07 -14.91 12.10
N HIS A 148 4.33 -15.09 11.72
CA HIS A 148 4.99 -16.39 11.80
C HIS A 148 5.12 -16.90 13.25
N ARG A 149 5.34 -16.00 14.22
CA ARG A 149 5.32 -16.37 15.65
C ARG A 149 3.92 -16.77 16.13
N LEU A 150 2.88 -16.09 15.65
CA LEU A 150 1.49 -16.43 15.93
C LEU A 150 1.13 -17.82 15.37
N ASP A 151 1.50 -18.10 14.13
CA ASP A 151 1.26 -19.42 13.50
C ASP A 151 1.97 -20.54 14.26
N ASN A 152 3.24 -20.33 14.64
CA ASN A 152 3.99 -21.29 15.46
C ASN A 152 3.38 -21.48 16.85
N LEU A 153 2.83 -20.43 17.46
CA LEU A 153 2.11 -20.50 18.74
C LEU A 153 0.80 -21.28 18.60
N GLU A 154 0.05 -21.06 17.53
CA GLU A 154 -1.19 -21.79 17.24
C GLU A 154 -0.90 -23.28 17.03
N GLU A 155 0.13 -23.61 16.25
CA GLU A 155 0.54 -24.99 16.02
C GLU A 155 1.01 -25.67 17.32
N SER A 156 1.79 -24.97 18.16
CA SER A 156 2.21 -25.47 19.47
C SER A 156 1.00 -25.73 20.39
N THR A 157 0.00 -24.86 20.33
CA THR A 157 -1.24 -24.99 21.12
C THR A 157 -2.07 -26.18 20.65
N ARG A 158 -2.23 -26.36 19.33
CA ARG A 158 -2.92 -27.53 18.76
C ARG A 158 -2.21 -28.85 19.11
N ARG A 159 -0.87 -28.88 19.11
CA ARG A 159 -0.09 -30.06 19.54
C ARG A 159 -0.30 -30.38 21.02
N LEU A 160 -0.32 -29.35 21.88
CA LEU A 160 -0.60 -29.55 23.30
C LEU A 160 -2.03 -30.04 23.55
N GLU A 161 -2.99 -29.55 22.77
CA GLU A 161 -4.38 -29.97 22.85
C GLU A 161 -4.55 -31.43 22.39
N SER A 162 -3.95 -31.82 21.27
CA SER A 162 -3.99 -33.21 20.79
C SER A 162 -3.27 -34.20 21.72
N GLU A 163 -2.15 -33.80 22.33
CA GLU A 163 -1.44 -34.63 23.32
C GLU A 163 -2.28 -34.83 24.60
N LYS A 164 -2.98 -33.78 25.06
CA LYS A 164 -3.88 -33.88 26.21
C LYS A 164 -5.10 -34.76 25.92
N VAL A 165 -5.71 -34.63 24.75
CA VAL A 165 -6.84 -35.47 24.31
C VAL A 165 -6.41 -36.93 24.24
N SER A 166 -5.23 -37.22 23.66
CA SER A 166 -4.69 -38.58 23.58
C SER A 166 -4.44 -39.21 24.97
N LYS A 167 -3.87 -38.45 25.92
CA LYS A 167 -3.67 -38.93 27.30
C LYS A 167 -5.01 -39.18 28.01
N PHE A 168 -6.01 -38.33 27.79
CA PHE A 168 -7.33 -38.50 28.38
C PHE A 168 -8.06 -39.73 27.82
N GLU A 169 -7.99 -39.96 26.51
CA GLU A 169 -8.52 -41.18 25.88
C GLU A 169 -7.83 -42.44 26.40
N ALA A 170 -6.50 -42.43 26.51
CA ALA A 170 -5.75 -43.57 27.06
C ALA A 170 -6.14 -43.89 28.51
N VAL A 171 -6.28 -42.86 29.36
CA VAL A 171 -6.73 -43.03 30.75
C VAL A 171 -8.17 -43.58 30.80
N THR A 172 -9.06 -43.04 29.99
CA THR A 172 -10.46 -43.47 29.93
C THR A 172 -10.58 -44.94 29.50
N ILE A 173 -9.84 -45.34 28.46
CA ILE A 173 -9.76 -46.73 27.99
C ILE A 173 -9.24 -47.64 29.11
N THR A 174 -8.19 -47.22 29.81
CA THR A 174 -7.60 -48.00 30.91
C THR A 174 -8.61 -48.20 32.06
N PHE A 175 -9.35 -47.15 32.44
CA PHE A 175 -10.40 -47.26 33.46
C PHE A 175 -11.57 -48.15 33.02
N THR A 176 -11.99 -48.10 31.75
CA THR A 176 -13.03 -49.00 31.24
C THR A 176 -12.60 -50.46 31.25
N ILE A 177 -11.35 -50.76 30.89
CA ILE A 177 -10.81 -52.13 30.95
C ILE A 177 -10.75 -52.61 32.40
N LEU A 178 -10.27 -51.76 33.32
CA LEU A 178 -10.20 -52.11 34.75
C LEU A 178 -11.59 -52.37 35.35
N GLY A 179 -12.59 -51.56 34.98
CA GLY A 179 -13.98 -51.74 35.38
C GLY A 179 -14.60 -53.04 34.85
N ALA A 180 -14.34 -53.38 33.58
CA ALA A 180 -14.78 -54.64 32.98
C ALA A 180 -14.15 -55.86 33.67
N MET A 181 -12.86 -55.78 34.02
CA MET A 181 -12.17 -56.83 34.79
C MET A 181 -12.72 -56.97 36.21
N GLY A 182 -13.03 -55.85 36.89
CA GLY A 182 -13.65 -55.87 38.21
C GLY A 182 -15.05 -56.49 38.20
N GLY A 183 -15.86 -56.20 37.18
CA GLY A 183 -17.17 -56.81 36.99
C GLY A 183 -17.12 -58.32 36.76
N LEU A 184 -16.13 -58.80 35.99
CA LEU A 184 -15.90 -60.23 35.78
C LEU A 184 -15.48 -60.93 37.09
N ALA A 185 -14.61 -60.32 37.89
CA ALA A 185 -14.23 -60.87 39.20
C ALA A 185 -15.44 -60.96 40.16
N ALA A 186 -16.31 -59.96 40.15
CA ALA A 186 -17.53 -59.97 40.95
C ALA A 186 -18.53 -61.07 40.51
N LEU A 187 -18.65 -61.32 39.20
CA LEU A 187 -19.47 -62.41 38.65
C LEU A 187 -18.91 -63.79 39.04
N VAL A 188 -17.60 -63.98 38.96
CA VAL A 188 -16.94 -65.24 39.37
C VAL A 188 -17.12 -65.48 40.87
N LEU A 189 -16.94 -64.46 41.71
CA LEU A 189 -17.19 -64.58 43.15
C LEU A 189 -18.67 -64.83 43.49
N GLY A 190 -19.60 -64.20 42.76
CA GLY A 190 -21.03 -64.44 42.89
C GLY A 190 -21.43 -65.87 42.52
N LEU A 191 -20.85 -66.40 41.44
CA LEU A 191 -21.07 -67.79 41.00
C LEU A 191 -20.49 -68.81 42.00
N ILE A 192 -19.28 -68.57 42.54
CA ILE A 192 -18.68 -69.42 43.57
C ILE A 192 -19.55 -69.43 44.84
N ARG A 193 -20.09 -68.27 45.25
CA ARG A 193 -20.97 -68.17 46.42
C ARG A 193 -22.32 -68.86 46.21
N TRP A 194 -22.84 -68.89 44.99
CA TRP A 194 -24.10 -69.58 44.66
C TRP A 194 -23.95 -71.10 44.61
N THR A 195 -22.77 -71.62 44.28
CA THR A 195 -22.53 -73.08 44.21
C THR A 195 -22.08 -73.71 45.52
N THR A 196 -21.72 -72.90 46.54
CA THR A 196 -21.20 -73.37 47.84
C THR A 196 -22.11 -73.07 49.03
N GLY A 197 -23.33 -72.57 48.81
CA GLY A 197 -24.39 -72.41 49.81
C GLY A 197 -25.61 -73.24 49.45
#